data_AF-A0A9P3GT89-F1
#
_entry.id   AF-A0A9P3GT89-F1
#
_cell.length_a   1.000
_cell.length_b   1.000
_cell.length_c   1.000
_cell.angle_alpha   90.00
_cell.angle_beta   90.00
_cell.angle_gamma   90.00
#
_symmetry.space_group_name_H-M   'P 1'
#
loop_
_entity.id
_entity.type
_entity.pdbx_description
1 polymer ?
#
loop_
_entity_poly.entity_id
_entity_poly.type
_entity_poly.pdbx_seq_one_letter_code
_entity_poly.pdbx_strand_id
1 'polypeptide(L)'
;MAPTDPTPAPDIVHVLVTGFGPFGNFPVNPSWLAVKALAGASLPTTTARGHARTVRITVLEVPVEYAAVLAVVPGLHAAPPVLPANALLHAHGLPAAGFDFILHVGVAGPGGLALERRGHKLGYLRPDAAGALAPAVGATRGFAAGYEGLPAELETQADVAGLQADLLASGVEHVRVSEDAGHYLCDFICYASLAQARRGEEKGVKTPLVQFLHCCPVDQPYATEQVTEAIKHIVTWVGAGLASGSSLAALQRPVRARL
;
A
#
# COMPACT_ATOMS: atom_id res chain seq x y z
N MET A 1 -37.25 5.14 31.75
CA MET A 1 -36.31 4.48 30.82
C MET A 1 -35.22 5.49 30.53
N ALA A 2 -33.97 5.21 30.94
CA ALA A 2 -32.84 6.06 30.56
C ALA A 2 -32.69 5.99 29.03
N PRO A 3 -32.41 7.09 28.33
CA PRO A 3 -32.12 7.05 26.91
C PRO A 3 -30.88 6.18 26.73
N THR A 4 -31.03 5.10 25.96
CA THR A 4 -29.89 4.31 25.50
C THR A 4 -29.05 5.24 24.65
N ASP A 5 -27.84 5.54 25.12
CA ASP A 5 -26.83 6.23 24.33
C ASP A 5 -26.74 5.55 22.96
N PRO A 6 -26.78 6.28 21.84
CA PRO A 6 -26.67 5.68 20.53
C PRO A 6 -25.36 4.90 20.47
N THR A 7 -25.44 3.60 20.16
CA THR A 7 -24.26 2.76 19.94
C THR A 7 -23.32 3.53 19.00
N PRO A 8 -22.08 3.83 19.43
CA PRO A 8 -21.17 4.62 18.60
C PRO A 8 -21.01 3.93 17.24
N ALA A 9 -20.99 4.73 16.18
CA ALA A 9 -20.81 4.21 14.83
C ALA A 9 -19.54 3.34 14.78
N PRO A 10 -19.57 2.20 14.05
CA PRO A 10 -18.44 1.29 14.01
C PRO A 10 -17.20 2.01 13.48
N ASP A 11 -16.10 1.94 14.23
CA ASP A 11 -14.80 2.47 13.83
C ASP A 11 -14.22 1.56 12.74
N ILE A 12 -14.23 2.05 11.50
CA ILE A 12 -13.85 1.31 10.29
C ILE A 12 -12.66 2.00 9.63
N VAL A 13 -11.63 1.22 9.31
CA VAL A 13 -10.50 1.64 8.47
C VAL A 13 -10.64 0.98 7.11
N HIS A 14 -10.70 1.80 6.07
CA HIS A 14 -10.79 1.36 4.68
C HIS A 14 -9.40 1.23 4.08
N VAL A 15 -9.06 0.01 3.68
CA VAL A 15 -7.74 -0.33 3.13
C VAL A 15 -7.88 -0.78 1.69
N LEU A 16 -7.06 -0.21 0.81
CA LEU A 16 -6.84 -0.75 -0.54
C LEU A 16 -5.54 -1.57 -0.53
N VAL A 17 -5.60 -2.80 -1.04
CA VAL A 17 -4.42 -3.62 -1.28
C VAL A 17 -4.31 -3.90 -2.78
N THR A 18 -3.20 -3.54 -3.41
CA THR A 18 -2.98 -3.83 -4.83
C THR A 18 -1.98 -4.96 -5.03
N GLY A 19 -2.19 -5.77 -6.06
CA GLY A 19 -1.19 -6.70 -6.59
C GLY A 19 -1.00 -6.42 -8.08
N PHE A 20 0.11 -6.88 -8.65
CA PHE A 20 0.37 -6.71 -10.08
C PHE A 20 -0.19 -7.87 -10.90
N GLY A 21 -0.61 -7.59 -12.13
CA GLY A 21 -0.98 -8.62 -13.09
C GLY A 21 0.22 -9.41 -13.64
N PRO A 22 -0.03 -10.32 -14.61
CA PRO A 22 1.00 -11.15 -15.21
C PRO A 22 2.16 -10.33 -15.81
N PHE A 23 3.39 -10.83 -15.65
CA PHE A 23 4.58 -10.21 -16.22
C PHE A 23 5.76 -11.16 -16.29
N GLY A 24 6.54 -11.09 -17.38
CA GLY A 24 7.72 -11.91 -17.59
C GLY A 24 7.42 -13.40 -17.46
N ASN A 25 8.11 -14.09 -16.55
CA ASN A 25 7.92 -15.52 -16.29
C ASN A 25 6.79 -15.84 -15.31
N PHE A 26 6.02 -14.83 -14.87
CA PHE A 26 4.90 -15.01 -13.96
C PHE A 26 3.58 -14.94 -14.73
N PRO A 27 3.05 -16.08 -15.24
CA PRO A 27 1.73 -16.11 -15.87
C PRO A 27 0.62 -15.75 -14.88
N VAL A 28 0.86 -16.00 -13.59
CA VAL A 28 0.13 -15.38 -12.49
C VAL A 28 1.17 -14.80 -11.54
N ASN A 29 1.02 -13.52 -11.22
CA ASN A 29 1.99 -12.80 -10.40
C ASN A 29 1.87 -13.22 -8.91
N PRO A 30 2.97 -13.54 -8.22
CA PRO A 30 2.95 -13.87 -6.79
C PRO A 30 2.30 -12.80 -5.92
N SER A 31 2.48 -11.51 -6.26
CA SER A 31 1.78 -10.43 -5.55
C SER A 31 0.27 -10.51 -5.71
N TRP A 32 -0.25 -10.80 -6.92
CA TRP A 32 -1.68 -10.98 -7.13
C TRP A 32 -2.23 -12.23 -6.43
N LEU A 33 -1.48 -13.34 -6.46
CA LEU A 33 -1.84 -14.55 -5.73
C LEU A 33 -2.07 -14.29 -4.24
N ALA A 34 -1.19 -13.51 -3.62
CA ALA A 34 -1.27 -13.19 -2.19
C ALA A 34 -2.43 -12.23 -1.85
N VAL A 35 -2.73 -11.25 -2.71
CA VAL A 35 -3.75 -10.24 -2.38
C VAL A 35 -5.17 -10.66 -2.75
N LYS A 36 -5.38 -11.43 -3.82
CA LYS A 36 -6.74 -11.69 -4.34
C LYS A 36 -7.65 -12.41 -3.34
N ALA A 37 -7.08 -13.22 -2.46
CA ALA A 37 -7.81 -13.92 -1.40
C ALA A 37 -8.36 -12.99 -0.30
N LEU A 38 -7.88 -11.73 -0.25
CA LEU A 38 -8.32 -10.71 0.70
C LEU A 38 -9.50 -9.88 0.19
N ALA A 39 -10.00 -10.15 -1.02
CA ALA A 39 -11.15 -9.46 -1.60
C ALA A 39 -12.35 -9.50 -0.65
N GLY A 40 -12.77 -8.33 -0.16
CA GLY A 40 -13.91 -8.24 0.74
C GLY A 40 -13.65 -8.77 2.16
N ALA A 41 -12.40 -8.94 2.57
CA ALA A 41 -12.10 -9.32 3.95
C ALA A 41 -12.43 -8.17 4.93
N SER A 42 -12.97 -8.53 6.09
CA SER A 42 -13.14 -7.64 7.25
C SER A 42 -12.35 -8.24 8.42
N LEU A 43 -11.35 -7.52 8.91
CA LEU A 43 -10.44 -7.99 9.95
C LEU A 43 -10.61 -7.17 11.22
N PRO A 44 -10.82 -7.78 12.40
CA PRO A 44 -10.83 -7.05 13.65
C PRO A 44 -9.41 -6.55 13.97
N THR A 45 -9.32 -5.36 14.54
CA THR A 45 -8.10 -4.83 15.13
C THR A 45 -8.45 -4.02 16.38
N THR A 46 -7.45 -3.73 17.20
CA THR A 46 -7.64 -2.97 18.44
C THR A 46 -6.58 -1.89 18.55
N THR A 47 -7.01 -0.65 18.78
CA THR A 47 -6.08 0.48 18.93
C THR A 47 -5.20 0.30 20.18
N ALA A 48 -4.11 1.05 20.27
CA ALA A 48 -3.26 1.05 21.47
C ALA A 48 -4.00 1.44 22.76
N ARG A 49 -5.16 2.10 22.65
CA ARG A 49 -6.06 2.47 23.77
C ARG A 49 -7.14 1.41 24.05
N GLY A 50 -7.08 0.23 23.43
CA GLY A 50 -8.05 -0.85 23.66
C GLY A 50 -9.38 -0.69 22.92
N HIS A 51 -9.50 0.26 21.98
CA HIS A 51 -10.75 0.45 21.23
C HIS A 51 -10.82 -0.53 20.06
N ALA A 52 -11.92 -1.27 19.95
CA ALA A 52 -12.18 -2.18 18.86
C ALA A 52 -12.43 -1.42 17.54
N ARG A 53 -11.87 -1.94 16.45
CA ARG A 53 -11.93 -1.36 15.11
C ARG A 53 -11.99 -2.47 14.07
N THR A 54 -12.58 -2.18 12.91
CA THR A 54 -12.62 -3.12 11.77
C THR A 54 -11.81 -2.58 10.60
N VAL A 55 -10.88 -3.37 10.07
CA VAL A 55 -10.21 -3.12 8.79
C VAL A 55 -11.04 -3.76 7.68
N ARG A 56 -11.49 -2.97 6.70
CA ARG A 56 -12.18 -3.46 5.49
C ARG A 56 -11.27 -3.35 4.28
N ILE A 57 -11.09 -4.47 3.58
CA ILE A 57 -10.14 -4.59 2.48
C ILE A 57 -10.86 -4.56 1.12
N THR A 58 -10.41 -3.66 0.26
CA THR A 58 -10.66 -3.67 -1.18
C THR A 58 -9.38 -4.12 -1.88
N VAL A 59 -9.49 -4.92 -2.95
CA VAL A 59 -8.31 -5.36 -3.71
C VAL A 59 -8.39 -5.00 -5.18
N LEU A 60 -7.23 -4.72 -5.78
CA LEU A 60 -7.13 -4.34 -7.19
C LEU A 60 -5.89 -5.00 -7.83
N GLU A 61 -6.10 -5.65 -8.98
CA GLU A 61 -5.02 -6.09 -9.86
C GLU A 61 -4.63 -4.94 -10.80
N VAL A 62 -3.36 -4.54 -10.77
CA VAL A 62 -2.82 -3.45 -11.59
C VAL A 62 -1.94 -4.04 -12.71
N PRO A 63 -2.17 -3.69 -13.99
CA PRO A 63 -1.28 -4.11 -15.08
C PRO A 63 0.15 -3.64 -14.84
N VAL A 64 1.14 -4.44 -15.26
CA VAL A 64 2.56 -4.07 -15.21
C VAL A 64 2.87 -3.15 -16.40
N GLU A 65 2.23 -1.99 -16.44
CA GLU A 65 2.29 -1.00 -17.52
C GLU A 65 2.37 0.42 -16.98
N TYR A 66 3.29 1.23 -17.52
CA TYR A 66 3.50 2.61 -17.02
C TYR A 66 2.25 3.48 -17.22
N ALA A 67 1.60 3.34 -18.38
CA ALA A 67 0.37 4.07 -18.70
C ALA A 67 -0.78 3.68 -17.76
N ALA A 68 -0.91 2.39 -17.42
CA ALA A 68 -1.91 1.92 -16.48
C ALA A 68 -1.70 2.54 -15.08
N VAL A 69 -0.46 2.56 -14.57
CA VAL A 69 -0.17 3.19 -13.27
C VAL A 69 -0.53 4.68 -13.27
N LEU A 70 -0.14 5.42 -14.32
CA LEU A 70 -0.45 6.85 -14.43
C LEU A 70 -1.96 7.14 -14.51
N ALA A 71 -2.73 6.24 -15.13
CA ALA A 71 -4.18 6.37 -15.25
C ALA A 71 -4.92 6.00 -13.94
N VAL A 72 -4.48 4.94 -13.26
CA VAL A 72 -5.21 4.34 -12.13
C VAL A 72 -4.92 5.05 -10.82
N VAL A 73 -3.65 5.33 -10.51
CA VAL A 73 -3.24 5.83 -9.18
C VAL A 73 -3.94 7.13 -8.75
N PRO A 74 -4.16 8.14 -9.61
CA PRO A 74 -4.94 9.32 -9.22
C PRO A 74 -6.34 8.98 -8.69
N GLY A 75 -7.03 8.01 -9.30
CA GLY A 75 -8.36 7.56 -8.88
C GLY A 75 -8.36 6.83 -7.54
N LEU A 76 -7.28 6.11 -7.20
CA LEU A 76 -7.14 5.42 -5.91
C LEU A 76 -7.10 6.39 -4.73
N HIS A 77 -6.57 7.60 -4.95
CA HIS A 77 -6.42 8.65 -3.94
C HIS A 77 -7.59 9.64 -3.90
N ALA A 78 -8.58 9.47 -4.77
CA ALA A 78 -9.78 10.31 -4.77
C ALA A 78 -10.71 9.97 -3.58
N ALA A 79 -11.56 10.92 -3.22
CA ALA A 79 -12.62 10.76 -2.24
C ALA A 79 -13.96 11.23 -2.85
N PRO A 80 -14.85 10.31 -3.29
CA PRO A 80 -14.70 8.84 -3.27
C PRO A 80 -13.64 8.32 -4.26
N PRO A 81 -13.07 7.11 -4.03
CA PRO A 81 -12.13 6.50 -4.96
C PRO A 81 -12.80 6.18 -6.30
N VAL A 82 -12.02 6.30 -7.37
CA VAL A 82 -12.39 5.87 -8.73
C VAL A 82 -11.52 4.68 -9.08
N LEU A 83 -12.12 3.49 -9.10
CA LEU A 83 -11.41 2.24 -9.39
C LEU A 83 -11.70 1.76 -10.82
N PRO A 84 -10.74 1.06 -11.46
CA PRO A 84 -11.02 0.36 -12.71
C PRO A 84 -12.04 -0.77 -12.51
N ALA A 85 -12.68 -1.20 -13.61
CA ALA A 85 -13.75 -2.19 -13.57
C ALA A 85 -13.32 -3.58 -13.04
N ASN A 86 -12.02 -3.90 -13.05
CA ASN A 86 -11.47 -5.15 -12.54
C ASN A 86 -11.21 -5.14 -11.01
N ALA A 87 -11.56 -4.06 -10.29
CA ALA A 87 -11.44 -4.02 -8.84
C ALA A 87 -12.39 -5.03 -8.17
N LEU A 88 -11.89 -5.79 -7.20
CA LEU A 88 -12.70 -6.71 -6.40
C LEU A 88 -13.12 -6.00 -5.12
N LEU A 89 -14.42 -5.69 -5.04
CA LEU A 89 -15.02 -4.87 -4.00
C LEU A 89 -15.66 -5.71 -2.89
N HIS A 90 -15.68 -5.17 -1.68
CA HIS A 90 -16.57 -5.63 -0.63
C HIS A 90 -18.02 -5.26 -0.93
N ALA A 91 -18.98 -6.04 -0.42
CA ALA A 91 -20.41 -5.76 -0.46
C ALA A 91 -20.85 -4.38 0.11
N HIS A 92 -19.96 -3.65 0.79
CA HIS A 92 -20.26 -2.36 1.41
C HIS A 92 -19.90 -1.15 0.52
N GLY A 93 -19.42 -1.39 -0.71
CA GLY A 93 -19.08 -0.33 -1.66
C GLY A 93 -17.76 0.39 -1.32
N LEU A 94 -17.47 1.47 -2.07
CA LEU A 94 -16.28 2.29 -1.90
C LEU A 94 -16.46 3.35 -0.80
N PRO A 95 -15.40 3.67 -0.03
CA PRO A 95 -15.50 4.68 1.02
C PRO A 95 -15.70 6.08 0.43
N ALA A 96 -16.78 6.77 0.80
CA ALA A 96 -17.07 8.13 0.33
C ALA A 96 -15.92 9.12 0.63
N ALA A 97 -15.24 8.94 1.77
CA ALA A 97 -14.14 9.78 2.24
C ALA A 97 -12.75 9.32 1.75
N GLY A 98 -12.68 8.42 0.78
CA GLY A 98 -11.40 7.84 0.33
C GLY A 98 -10.89 6.73 1.25
N PHE A 99 -9.84 6.04 0.81
CA PHE A 99 -9.13 5.06 1.64
C PHE A 99 -8.36 5.74 2.77
N ASP A 100 -8.16 5.02 3.88
CA ASP A 100 -7.31 5.43 5.00
C ASP A 100 -5.88 4.91 4.83
N PHE A 101 -5.72 3.78 4.14
CA PHE A 101 -4.43 3.15 3.86
C PHE A 101 -4.44 2.48 2.48
N ILE A 102 -3.35 2.65 1.74
CA ILE A 102 -3.07 1.95 0.50
C ILE A 102 -1.78 1.15 0.69
N LEU A 103 -1.88 -0.17 0.57
CA LEU A 103 -0.76 -1.09 0.52
C LEU A 103 -0.58 -1.62 -0.90
N HIS A 104 0.50 -1.22 -1.55
CA HIS A 104 0.89 -1.80 -2.82
C HIS A 104 1.77 -3.04 -2.59
N VAL A 105 1.51 -4.13 -3.31
CA VAL A 105 2.29 -5.36 -3.23
C VAL A 105 2.86 -5.70 -4.60
N GLY A 106 4.16 -5.95 -4.67
CA GLY A 106 4.84 -6.42 -5.87
C GLY A 106 5.73 -7.63 -5.58
N VAL A 107 6.07 -8.39 -6.62
CA VAL A 107 7.02 -9.50 -6.50
C VAL A 107 8.45 -9.01 -6.75
N ALA A 108 9.38 -9.37 -5.88
CA ALA A 108 10.81 -9.18 -6.07
C ALA A 108 11.53 -10.53 -6.33
N GLY A 109 12.86 -10.51 -6.35
CA GLY A 109 13.66 -11.73 -6.33
C GLY A 109 13.50 -12.52 -5.01
N PRO A 110 14.14 -13.69 -4.90
CA PRO A 110 14.16 -14.46 -3.66
C PRO A 110 14.69 -13.62 -2.48
N GLY A 111 14.19 -13.86 -1.27
CA GLY A 111 14.69 -13.16 -0.07
C GLY A 111 13.65 -12.74 0.97
N GLY A 112 12.42 -13.23 0.88
CA GLY A 112 11.36 -12.94 1.85
C GLY A 112 10.56 -11.68 1.50
N LEU A 113 10.30 -10.85 2.51
CA LEU A 113 9.51 -9.63 2.43
C LEU A 113 10.40 -8.40 2.52
N ALA A 114 10.09 -7.36 1.75
CA ALA A 114 10.77 -6.06 1.86
C ALA A 114 9.74 -4.93 1.99
N LEU A 115 9.84 -4.17 3.07
CA LEU A 115 9.07 -2.95 3.30
C LEU A 115 9.82 -1.79 2.65
N GLU A 116 9.31 -1.27 1.54
CA GLU A 116 9.96 -0.17 0.82
C GLU A 116 9.71 1.15 1.53
N ARG A 117 10.78 1.87 1.86
CA ARG A 117 10.72 3.16 2.56
C ARG A 117 10.47 4.32 1.61
N ARG A 118 10.95 4.23 0.37
CA ARG A 118 10.92 5.34 -0.59
C ARG A 118 10.60 4.87 -2.01
N GLY A 119 10.08 5.79 -2.81
CA GLY A 119 9.98 5.66 -4.27
C GLY A 119 10.83 6.71 -4.97
N HIS A 120 11.20 6.45 -6.23
CA HIS A 120 12.05 7.36 -7.02
C HIS A 120 11.29 8.01 -8.18
N LYS A 121 11.67 9.22 -8.57
CA LYS A 121 10.98 9.94 -9.66
C LYS A 121 11.42 9.50 -11.06
N LEU A 122 12.67 9.02 -11.18
CA LEU A 122 13.36 8.80 -12.45
C LEU A 122 14.15 7.48 -12.42
N GLY A 123 14.69 7.08 -13.58
CA GLY A 123 15.52 5.87 -13.71
C GLY A 123 14.79 4.67 -14.32
N TYR A 124 13.57 4.86 -14.82
CA TYR A 124 12.72 3.80 -15.35
C TYR A 124 13.06 3.44 -16.80
N LEU A 125 14.19 2.76 -16.98
CA LEU A 125 14.77 2.47 -18.31
C LEU A 125 14.28 1.16 -18.94
N ARG A 126 13.58 0.31 -18.18
CA ARG A 126 13.12 -1.00 -18.64
C ARG A 126 11.75 -0.90 -19.33
N PRO A 127 11.49 -1.68 -20.40
CA PRO A 127 10.16 -1.77 -20.98
C PRO A 127 9.19 -2.48 -20.03
N ASP A 128 7.92 -2.07 -20.08
CA ASP A 128 6.82 -2.66 -19.34
C ASP A 128 6.30 -3.96 -20.00
N ALA A 129 5.23 -4.56 -19.46
CA ALA A 129 4.67 -5.81 -19.98
C ALA A 129 4.17 -5.70 -21.44
N ALA A 130 3.79 -4.50 -21.88
CA ALA A 130 3.37 -4.21 -23.25
C ALA A 130 4.54 -3.80 -24.16
N GLY A 131 5.78 -3.80 -23.65
CA GLY A 131 6.97 -3.38 -24.37
C GLY A 131 7.15 -1.86 -24.42
N ALA A 132 6.33 -1.08 -23.71
CA ALA A 132 6.41 0.38 -23.69
C ALA A 132 7.42 0.86 -22.64
N LEU A 133 8.08 1.99 -22.92
CA LEU A 133 8.99 2.63 -21.97
C LEU A 133 8.26 3.72 -21.18
N ALA A 134 8.72 3.97 -19.95
CA ALA A 134 8.26 5.12 -19.18
C ALA A 134 8.47 6.44 -19.95
N PRO A 135 7.67 7.49 -19.66
CA PRO A 135 7.79 8.79 -20.31
C PRO A 135 9.23 9.33 -20.26
N ALA A 136 9.67 9.93 -21.37
CA ALA A 136 11.00 10.54 -21.44
C ALA A 136 11.08 11.82 -20.60
N VAL A 137 12.17 11.97 -19.86
CA VAL A 137 12.50 13.15 -19.05
C VAL A 137 13.97 13.49 -19.32
N GLY A 138 14.22 14.38 -20.28
CA GLY A 138 15.58 14.66 -20.75
C GLY A 138 16.27 13.41 -21.27
N ALA A 139 17.43 13.06 -20.69
CA ALA A 139 18.19 11.86 -21.02
C ALA A 139 17.78 10.60 -20.23
N THR A 140 16.78 10.70 -19.34
CA THR A 140 16.27 9.60 -18.52
C THR A 140 14.78 9.39 -18.78
N ARG A 141 14.15 8.54 -17.96
CA ARG A 141 12.72 8.21 -18.03
C ARG A 141 12.09 8.15 -16.65
N GLY A 142 10.81 8.47 -16.58
CA GLY A 142 10.03 8.44 -15.36
C GLY A 142 8.88 9.43 -15.37
N PHE A 143 8.71 10.13 -14.25
CA PHE A 143 7.63 11.09 -14.09
C PHE A 143 7.98 12.43 -14.76
N ALA A 144 7.24 12.73 -15.83
CA ALA A 144 7.38 13.94 -16.65
C ALA A 144 6.35 15.01 -16.24
N ALA A 145 5.46 15.37 -17.18
CA ALA A 145 4.47 16.42 -17.03
C ALA A 145 3.60 16.26 -15.76
N GLY A 146 3.50 17.32 -14.98
CA GLY A 146 2.72 17.38 -13.73
C GLY A 146 3.48 16.94 -12.49
N TYR A 147 4.70 16.43 -12.62
CA TYR A 147 5.54 16.00 -11.49
C TYR A 147 6.76 16.90 -11.27
N GLU A 148 6.93 17.99 -12.04
CA GLU A 148 8.11 18.85 -12.06
C GLU A 148 8.49 19.34 -10.66
N GLY A 149 7.51 19.83 -9.89
CA GLY A 149 7.72 20.36 -8.53
C GLY A 149 7.91 19.32 -7.44
N LEU A 150 7.81 18.02 -7.74
CA LEU A 150 7.98 16.97 -6.75
C LEU A 150 9.46 16.56 -6.59
N PRO A 151 9.89 16.20 -5.36
CA PRO A 151 11.25 15.72 -5.08
C PRO A 151 11.69 14.54 -5.93
N ALA A 152 13.00 14.30 -6.06
CA ALA A 152 13.51 13.13 -6.77
C ALA A 152 13.16 11.80 -6.07
N GLU A 153 12.96 11.85 -4.76
CA GLU A 153 12.59 10.71 -3.91
C GLU A 153 11.48 11.13 -2.96
N LEU A 154 10.52 10.24 -2.74
CA LEU A 154 9.46 10.43 -1.74
C LEU A 154 9.51 9.26 -0.76
N GLU A 155 9.45 9.57 0.54
CA GLU A 155 9.42 8.58 1.60
C GLU A 155 7.99 8.35 2.13
N THR A 156 7.70 7.12 2.54
CA THR A 156 6.46 6.82 3.26
C THR A 156 6.46 7.44 4.65
N GLN A 157 5.29 7.87 5.11
CA GLN A 157 5.07 8.27 6.51
C GLN A 157 4.77 7.06 7.42
N ALA A 158 4.73 5.84 6.89
CA ALA A 158 4.49 4.66 7.69
C ALA A 158 5.72 4.37 8.56
N ASP A 159 5.48 3.92 9.79
CA ASP A 159 6.55 3.48 10.70
C ASP A 159 7.08 2.10 10.24
N VAL A 160 7.87 2.10 9.17
CA VAL A 160 8.42 0.88 8.55
C VAL A 160 9.37 0.12 9.49
N ALA A 161 10.05 0.84 10.39
CA ALA A 161 10.94 0.22 11.38
C ALA A 161 10.13 -0.49 12.47
N GLY A 162 9.09 0.16 13.00
CA GLY A 162 8.16 -0.44 13.94
C GLY A 162 7.41 -1.61 13.32
N LEU A 163 6.96 -1.48 12.07
CA LEU A 163 6.29 -2.55 11.34
C LEU A 163 7.21 -3.75 11.10
N GLN A 164 8.47 -3.53 10.72
CA GLN A 164 9.45 -4.60 10.57
C GLN A 164 9.65 -5.34 11.91
N ALA A 165 9.86 -4.60 13.00
CA ALA A 165 10.06 -5.18 14.32
C ALA A 165 8.84 -6.00 14.78
N ASP A 166 7.63 -5.51 14.49
CA ASP A 166 6.38 -6.20 14.83
C ASP A 166 6.18 -7.49 14.01
N LEU A 167 6.51 -7.47 12.71
CA LEU A 167 6.48 -8.67 11.85
C LEU A 167 7.50 -9.72 12.28
N LEU A 168 8.72 -9.30 12.65
CA LEU A 168 9.72 -10.22 13.22
C LEU A 168 9.22 -10.84 14.52
N ALA A 169 8.62 -10.03 15.40
CA ALA A 169 8.06 -10.50 16.67
C ALA A 169 6.86 -11.44 16.50
N SER A 170 6.14 -11.35 15.36
CA SER A 170 5.03 -12.24 15.02
C SER A 170 5.45 -13.52 14.28
N GLY A 171 6.76 -13.70 14.04
CA GLY A 171 7.33 -14.91 13.44
C GLY A 171 7.63 -14.82 11.95
N VAL A 172 7.56 -13.64 11.33
CA VAL A 172 7.99 -13.45 9.93
C VAL A 172 9.51 -13.24 9.89
N GLU A 173 10.25 -14.35 9.73
CA GLU A 173 11.71 -14.37 9.88
C GLU A 173 12.51 -13.55 8.84
N HIS A 174 12.02 -13.48 7.60
CA HIS A 174 12.71 -12.87 6.46
C HIS A 174 11.99 -11.59 6.04
N VAL A 175 12.09 -10.56 6.87
CA VAL A 175 11.57 -9.21 6.56
C VAL A 175 12.64 -8.14 6.75
N ARG A 176 12.80 -7.28 5.75
CA ARG A 176 13.74 -6.15 5.77
C ARG A 176 13.06 -4.83 5.41
N VAL A 177 13.63 -3.73 5.88
CA VAL A 177 13.38 -2.42 5.26
C VAL A 177 14.25 -2.29 4.01
N SER A 178 13.70 -1.68 2.97
CA SER A 178 14.33 -1.50 1.68
C SER A 178 14.30 -0.02 1.29
N GLU A 179 15.41 0.48 0.76
CA GLU A 179 15.56 1.87 0.31
C GLU A 179 15.38 2.03 -1.20
N ASP A 180 15.25 0.93 -1.94
CA ASP A 180 15.13 0.96 -3.40
C ASP A 180 14.26 -0.21 -3.88
N ALA A 181 13.13 0.14 -4.51
CA ALA A 181 12.19 -0.79 -5.09
C ALA A 181 12.53 -1.21 -6.54
N GLY A 182 13.74 -0.88 -7.03
CA GLY A 182 14.37 -1.43 -8.23
C GLY A 182 14.05 -0.69 -9.54
N HIS A 183 13.62 0.58 -9.47
CA HIS A 183 13.39 1.45 -10.63
C HIS A 183 12.60 0.80 -11.78
N TYR A 184 11.52 0.09 -11.45
CA TYR A 184 10.56 -0.49 -12.40
C TYR A 184 9.13 -0.24 -11.93
N LEU A 185 8.14 -1.03 -12.36
CA LEU A 185 6.73 -0.75 -12.05
C LEU A 185 6.40 -0.78 -10.55
N CYS A 186 7.12 -1.59 -9.75
CA CYS A 186 7.00 -1.58 -8.28
C CYS A 186 7.38 -0.21 -7.68
N ASP A 187 8.56 0.29 -8.01
CA ASP A 187 9.01 1.62 -7.60
C ASP A 187 8.13 2.73 -8.21
N PHE A 188 7.68 2.56 -9.46
CA PHE A 188 6.86 3.53 -10.18
C PHE A 188 5.49 3.71 -9.52
N ILE A 189 4.77 2.63 -9.19
CA ILE A 189 3.48 2.74 -8.47
C ILE A 189 3.69 3.29 -7.07
N CYS A 190 4.78 2.92 -6.39
CA CYS A 190 5.13 3.44 -5.06
C CYS A 190 5.29 4.97 -5.11
N TYR A 191 6.15 5.48 -5.99
CA TYR A 191 6.36 6.91 -6.15
C TYR A 191 5.10 7.64 -6.62
N ALA A 192 4.34 7.09 -7.59
CA ALA A 192 3.09 7.69 -8.04
C ALA A 192 2.09 7.87 -6.90
N SER A 193 1.98 6.86 -6.03
CA SER A 193 1.04 6.84 -4.90
C SER A 193 1.48 7.82 -3.79
N LEU A 194 2.78 7.82 -3.45
CA LEU A 194 3.36 8.80 -2.53
C LEU A 194 3.21 10.24 -3.04
N ALA A 195 3.37 10.46 -4.35
CA ALA A 195 3.18 11.76 -4.97
C ALA A 195 1.74 12.26 -4.86
N GLN A 196 0.74 11.38 -4.98
CA GLN A 196 -0.66 11.77 -4.77
C GLN A 196 -0.96 12.08 -3.31
N ALA A 197 -0.46 11.29 -2.36
CA ALA A 197 -0.57 11.59 -0.95
C ALA A 197 0.07 12.95 -0.62
N ARG A 198 1.28 13.23 -1.11
CA ARG A 198 1.95 14.52 -0.92
C ARG A 198 1.14 15.70 -1.46
N ARG A 199 0.61 15.59 -2.68
CA ARG A 199 -0.23 16.64 -3.28
C ARG A 199 -1.52 16.88 -2.51
N GLY A 200 -2.11 15.82 -1.96
CA GLY A 200 -3.31 15.95 -1.14
C GLY A 200 -3.01 16.66 0.19
N GLU A 201 -1.89 16.32 0.84
CA GLU A 201 -1.43 17.00 2.05
C GLU A 201 -1.17 18.49 1.82
N GLU A 202 -0.50 18.85 0.72
CA GLU A 202 -0.25 20.25 0.33
C GLU A 202 -1.55 21.04 0.09
N LYS A 203 -2.64 20.34 -0.26
CA LYS A 203 -3.98 20.91 -0.43
C LYS A 203 -4.84 20.84 0.84
N GLY A 204 -4.32 20.28 1.93
CA GLY A 204 -5.05 20.10 3.18
C GLY A 204 -6.22 19.11 3.08
N VAL A 205 -6.21 18.21 2.08
CA VAL A 205 -7.22 17.14 1.97
C VAL A 205 -6.74 15.88 2.68
N LYS A 206 -7.68 15.09 3.21
CA LYS A 206 -7.35 13.77 3.77
C LYS A 206 -6.72 12.90 2.69
N THR A 207 -5.61 12.25 3.04
CA THR A 207 -4.89 11.33 2.17
C THR A 207 -4.71 9.98 2.87
N PRO A 208 -4.68 8.87 2.12
CA PRO A 208 -4.35 7.59 2.70
C PRO A 208 -2.87 7.56 3.10
N LEU A 209 -2.55 6.79 4.14
CA LEU A 209 -1.19 6.34 4.33
C LEU A 209 -0.80 5.44 3.15
N VAL A 210 0.44 5.51 2.67
CA VAL A 210 0.90 4.70 1.53
C VAL A 210 2.08 3.85 1.98
N GLN A 211 2.00 2.53 1.76
CA GLN A 211 3.12 1.62 1.96
C GLN A 211 3.27 0.72 0.73
N PHE A 212 4.51 0.31 0.43
CA PHE A 212 4.78 -0.73 -0.56
C PHE A 212 5.49 -1.92 0.10
N LEU A 213 5.04 -3.13 -0.26
CA LEU A 213 5.61 -4.41 0.16
C LEU A 213 6.09 -5.17 -1.07
N HIS A 214 7.38 -5.49 -1.14
CA HIS A 214 7.84 -6.58 -1.99
C HIS A 214 7.62 -7.91 -1.28
N CYS A 215 6.97 -8.85 -1.95
CA CYS A 215 6.94 -10.26 -1.56
C CYS A 215 7.92 -11.07 -2.41
N CYS A 216 8.25 -12.25 -1.94
CA CYS A 216 9.05 -13.19 -2.69
C CYS A 216 8.22 -13.93 -3.77
N PRO A 217 8.89 -14.62 -4.71
CA PRO A 217 8.24 -15.66 -5.49
C PRO A 217 7.65 -16.74 -4.58
N VAL A 218 6.66 -17.48 -5.10
CA VAL A 218 6.02 -18.58 -4.37
C VAL A 218 7.07 -19.61 -3.95
N ASP A 219 7.00 -20.01 -2.68
CA ASP A 219 7.88 -20.98 -2.01
C ASP A 219 9.36 -20.56 -1.94
N GLN A 220 9.66 -19.25 -1.97
CA GLN A 220 11.04 -18.73 -2.02
C GLN A 220 11.31 -17.49 -1.13
N PRO A 221 11.13 -17.55 0.19
CA PRO A 221 10.95 -18.75 1.01
C PRO A 221 9.50 -19.01 1.44
N TYR A 222 8.58 -18.10 1.13
CA TYR A 222 7.22 -18.14 1.66
C TYR A 222 6.22 -18.68 0.64
N ALA A 223 5.34 -19.55 1.13
CA ALA A 223 4.11 -19.92 0.42
C ALA A 223 3.18 -18.70 0.30
N THR A 224 2.24 -18.76 -0.64
CA THR A 224 1.28 -17.67 -0.89
C THR A 224 0.47 -17.33 0.36
N GLU A 225 0.10 -18.34 1.15
CA GLU A 225 -0.67 -18.21 2.38
C GLU A 225 0.13 -17.44 3.43
N GLN A 226 1.43 -17.70 3.56
CA GLN A 226 2.30 -16.98 4.51
C GLN A 226 2.44 -15.50 4.13
N VAL A 227 2.56 -15.19 2.84
CA VAL A 227 2.56 -13.80 2.36
C VAL A 227 1.20 -13.14 2.61
N THR A 228 0.10 -13.87 2.39
CA THR A 228 -1.26 -13.38 2.66
C THR A 228 -1.48 -13.06 4.14
N GLU A 229 -1.02 -13.92 5.05
CA GLU A 229 -1.09 -13.67 6.49
C GLU A 229 -0.21 -12.48 6.91
N ALA A 230 0.98 -12.33 6.32
CA ALA A 230 1.80 -11.15 6.56
C ALA A 230 1.10 -9.86 6.10
N ILE A 231 0.38 -9.87 4.97
CA ILE A 231 -0.43 -8.73 4.51
C ILE A 231 -1.55 -8.42 5.51
N LYS A 232 -2.29 -9.44 6.00
CA LYS A 232 -3.32 -9.26 7.03
C LYS A 232 -2.73 -8.64 8.30
N HIS A 233 -1.55 -9.08 8.71
CA HIS A 233 -0.82 -8.52 9.84
C HIS A 233 -0.48 -7.05 9.60
N ILE A 234 0.09 -6.70 8.44
CA ILE A 234 0.45 -5.32 8.09
C ILE A 234 -0.79 -4.40 8.15
N VAL A 235 -1.88 -4.77 7.49
CA VAL A 235 -3.07 -3.90 7.40
C VAL A 235 -3.77 -3.74 8.75
N THR A 236 -3.75 -4.76 9.61
CA THR A 236 -4.34 -4.68 10.96
C THR A 236 -3.46 -3.90 11.92
N TRP A 237 -2.13 -4.03 11.82
CA TRP A 237 -1.17 -3.25 12.60
C TRP A 237 -1.23 -1.76 12.25
N VAL A 238 -1.20 -1.44 10.96
CA VAL A 238 -1.36 -0.06 10.47
C VAL A 238 -2.73 0.48 10.88
N GLY A 239 -3.79 -0.30 10.65
CA GLY A 239 -5.17 0.09 11.02
C GLY A 239 -5.34 0.38 12.51
N ALA A 240 -4.63 -0.32 13.39
CA ALA A 240 -4.60 -0.04 14.84
C ALA A 240 -3.88 1.27 15.19
N GLY A 241 -2.88 1.65 14.40
CA GLY A 241 -2.05 2.84 14.61
C GLY A 241 -2.63 4.13 14.02
N LEU A 242 -3.53 4.05 13.04
CA LEU A 242 -4.15 5.23 12.42
C LEU A 242 -5.01 6.00 13.43
N ALA A 243 -4.93 7.33 13.40
CA ALA A 243 -5.80 8.20 14.19
C ALA A 243 -7.26 8.08 13.70
N SER A 244 -8.22 8.07 14.62
CA SER A 244 -9.65 8.12 14.25
C SER A 244 -9.95 9.48 13.60
N GLY A 245 -10.22 9.49 12.29
CA GLY A 245 -10.80 10.65 11.60
C GLY A 245 -9.89 11.86 11.39
N SER A 246 -8.56 11.72 11.18
CA SER A 246 -7.69 12.86 10.85
C SER A 246 -6.49 12.49 9.97
N SER A 247 -6.07 13.45 9.14
CA SER A 247 -4.81 13.47 8.37
C SER A 247 -3.59 13.10 9.23
N LEU A 248 -2.64 12.39 8.63
CA LEU A 248 -1.43 11.82 9.23
C LEU A 248 -0.51 12.90 9.84
N ALA A 249 -0.81 13.28 11.07
CA ALA A 249 0.11 14.00 11.93
C ALA A 249 0.15 13.35 13.31
N ALA A 250 0.66 12.11 13.38
CA ALA A 250 1.32 11.51 14.56
C ALA A 250 1.44 9.98 14.41
N LEU A 251 2.45 9.51 13.67
CA LEU A 251 2.97 8.15 13.83
C LEU A 251 4.36 8.24 14.47
N GLN A 252 4.40 8.53 15.77
CA GLN A 252 5.54 8.21 16.61
C GLN A 252 5.00 7.46 17.83
N ARG A 253 5.05 6.12 17.80
CA ARG A 253 4.85 5.32 19.01
C ARG A 253 6.16 5.40 19.81
N PRO A 254 6.12 5.69 21.12
CA PRO A 254 7.32 5.63 21.93
C PRO A 254 7.84 4.19 21.95
N VAL A 255 9.11 4.01 21.58
CA VAL A 255 9.85 2.77 21.76
C VAL A 255 9.84 2.48 23.26
N ARG A 256 9.20 1.39 23.68
CA ARG A 256 9.31 0.92 25.06
C ARG A 256 10.73 0.40 25.27
N ALA A 257 11.58 1.23 25.87
CA ALA A 257 12.81 0.77 26.49
C ALA A 257 12.42 -0.27 27.56
N ARG A 258 12.82 -1.52 27.36
CA ARG A 258 12.81 -2.51 28.44
C ARG A 258 13.99 -2.17 29.34
N LEU A 259 13.69 -1.86 30.61
CA LEU A 259 14.63 -1.89 31.73
C LEU A 259 15.02 -3.34 32.04
#